data_AF-A0A950UJ54-F1
#
_entry.id   AF-A0A950UJ54-F1
#
_cell.length_a   1.000
_cell.length_b   1.000
_cell.length_c   1.000
_cell.angle_alpha   90.00
_cell.angle_beta   90.00
_cell.angle_gamma   90.00
#
_symmetry.space_group_name_H-M   'P 1'
#
loop_
_entity.id
_entity.type
_entity.pdbx_description
1 polymer ?
#
loop_
_entity_poly.entity_id
_entity_poly.type
_entity_poly.pdbx_seq_one_letter_code
_entity_poly.pdbx_strand_id
1 'polypeptide(L)'
;MSGTHITNREAADAAAPLADRYAPDEHKHGAQELIAVLRAAGKGGVDFDRETSDGPAGLIAFAAMAVGLSQSPRLRLARERVRLNLIKEIRESEAKALRIPDRERATDVSDAEALAFLEQLYGPHYPLPRDPDERAVWEHDIIAIVKQHLLEFPADATTDATTVEQRRALDDRIKDVLRAAAGTPQRTPPPPDRSNVVRKQPKRAPKRKRQGK
;
A
#
# COMPACT_ATOMS: atom_id res chain seq x y z
N MET A 1 18.61 0.76 0.96
CA MET A 1 17.24 0.98 0.48
C MET A 1 16.92 -0.12 -0.51
N SER A 2 15.90 -0.93 -0.26
CA SER A 2 15.29 -1.76 -1.28
C SER A 2 13.91 -2.10 -0.75
N GLY A 3 12.93 -1.26 -1.08
CA GLY A 3 11.56 -1.77 -1.13
C GLY A 3 11.55 -2.93 -2.13
N THR A 4 10.58 -3.82 -2.05
CA THR A 4 10.42 -4.82 -3.10
C THR A 4 10.02 -4.08 -4.38
N HIS A 5 11.01 -3.70 -5.18
CA HIS A 5 10.80 -2.95 -6.40
C HIS A 5 10.43 -3.94 -7.49
N ILE A 6 9.19 -3.86 -7.96
CA ILE A 6 8.85 -4.49 -9.22
C ILE A 6 9.50 -3.68 -10.32
N THR A 7 10.26 -4.36 -11.17
CA THR A 7 10.90 -3.76 -12.34
C THR A 7 9.89 -3.62 -13.48
N ASN A 8 10.10 -2.67 -14.38
CA ASN A 8 9.34 -2.59 -15.64
C ASN A 8 9.32 -3.93 -16.40
N ARG A 9 10.43 -4.68 -16.35
CA ARG A 9 10.52 -6.01 -16.94
C ARG A 9 9.54 -7.01 -16.31
N GLU A 10 9.53 -7.11 -14.99
CA GLU A 10 8.59 -7.98 -14.27
C GLU A 10 7.12 -7.56 -14.51
N ALA A 11 6.84 -6.26 -14.53
CA ALA A 11 5.50 -5.74 -14.83
C ALA A 11 5.06 -6.09 -16.26
N ALA A 12 5.95 -5.91 -17.24
CA ALA A 12 5.69 -6.24 -18.64
C ALA A 12 5.53 -7.74 -18.89
N ASP A 13 6.31 -8.58 -18.19
CA ASP A 13 6.19 -10.04 -18.26
C ASP A 13 4.85 -10.53 -17.73
N ALA A 14 4.32 -9.90 -16.67
CA ALA A 14 2.98 -10.19 -16.17
C ALA A 14 1.86 -9.68 -17.11
N ALA A 15 2.08 -8.56 -17.81
CA ALA A 15 1.09 -7.91 -18.66
C ALA A 15 0.96 -8.54 -20.05
N ALA A 16 2.07 -8.97 -20.66
CA ALA A 16 2.11 -9.52 -22.02
C ALA A 16 1.06 -10.62 -22.29
N PRO A 17 0.89 -11.65 -21.45
CA PRO A 17 -0.13 -12.68 -21.70
C PRO A 17 -1.57 -12.16 -21.54
N LEU A 18 -1.78 -11.13 -20.73
CA LEU A 18 -3.10 -10.52 -20.54
C LEU A 18 -3.49 -9.67 -21.75
N ALA A 19 -2.57 -8.87 -22.27
CA ALA A 19 -2.79 -8.12 -23.49
C ALA A 19 -2.99 -9.05 -24.70
N ASP A 20 -2.20 -10.13 -24.81
CA ASP A 20 -2.37 -11.10 -25.89
C ASP A 20 -3.75 -11.79 -25.85
N ARG A 21 -4.25 -12.11 -24.66
CA ARG A 21 -5.51 -12.83 -24.49
C ARG A 21 -6.75 -11.97 -24.62
N TYR A 22 -6.71 -10.71 -24.16
CA TYR A 22 -7.91 -9.90 -23.96
C TYR A 22 -7.95 -8.60 -24.76
N ALA A 23 -6.86 -8.20 -25.42
CA ALA A 23 -6.90 -7.01 -26.27
C ALA A 23 -7.74 -7.27 -27.53
N PRO A 24 -8.58 -6.30 -27.96
CA PRO A 24 -9.18 -6.33 -29.28
C PRO A 24 -8.11 -6.37 -30.38
N ASP A 25 -8.37 -7.11 -31.46
CA ASP A 25 -7.40 -7.35 -32.54
C ASP A 25 -6.83 -6.03 -33.11
N GLU A 26 -7.66 -5.00 -33.24
CA GLU A 26 -7.31 -3.67 -33.76
C GLU A 26 -6.26 -2.93 -32.93
N HIS A 27 -6.11 -3.26 -31.65
CA HIS A 27 -5.20 -2.57 -30.71
C HIS A 27 -4.17 -3.49 -30.07
N LYS A 28 -4.30 -4.80 -30.30
CA LYS A 28 -3.45 -5.83 -29.71
C LYS A 28 -1.97 -5.62 -30.04
N HIS A 29 -1.65 -5.33 -31.30
CA HIS A 29 -0.25 -5.12 -31.72
C HIS A 29 0.38 -3.89 -31.03
N GLY A 30 -0.29 -2.74 -31.07
CA GLY A 30 0.20 -1.52 -30.42
C GLY A 30 0.35 -1.67 -28.90
N ALA A 31 -0.57 -2.39 -28.25
CA ALA A 31 -0.45 -2.67 -26.82
C ALA A 31 0.76 -3.56 -26.51
N GLN A 32 1.04 -4.56 -27.34
CA GLN A 32 2.20 -5.44 -27.19
C GLN A 32 3.52 -4.69 -27.42
N GLU A 33 3.58 -3.77 -28.38
CA GLU A 33 4.76 -2.92 -28.60
C GLU A 33 5.06 -2.04 -27.38
N LEU A 34 4.05 -1.39 -26.82
CA LEU A 34 4.22 -0.58 -25.61
C LEU A 34 4.71 -1.41 -24.42
N ILE A 35 4.16 -2.61 -24.22
CA ILE A 35 4.63 -3.56 -23.19
C ILE A 35 6.08 -3.97 -23.44
N ALA A 36 6.48 -4.19 -24.70
CA ALA A 36 7.85 -4.55 -25.06
C ALA A 36 8.84 -3.41 -24.82
N VAL A 37 8.46 -2.16 -25.13
CA VAL A 37 9.25 -0.96 -24.83
C VAL A 37 9.49 -0.85 -23.32
N LEU A 38 8.45 -1.03 -22.51
CA LEU A 38 8.56 -1.02 -21.06
C LEU A 38 9.43 -2.16 -20.54
N ARG A 39 9.29 -3.38 -21.11
CA ARG A 39 10.14 -4.53 -20.77
C ARG A 39 11.63 -4.20 -20.94
N ALA A 40 11.99 -3.44 -21.98
CA ALA A 40 13.35 -3.04 -22.27
C ALA A 40 13.85 -1.87 -21.40
N ALA A 41 12.96 -1.09 -20.79
CA ALA A 41 13.29 0.03 -19.93
C ALA A 41 13.79 -0.44 -18.56
N GLY A 42 15.08 -0.76 -18.45
CA GLY A 42 15.73 -1.34 -17.27
C GLY A 42 15.93 -0.44 -16.04
N LYS A 43 15.18 0.66 -15.89
CA LYS A 43 15.23 1.47 -14.67
C LYS A 43 14.40 0.82 -13.57
N GLY A 44 14.84 0.95 -12.31
CA GLY A 44 14.10 0.43 -11.16
C GLY A 44 12.77 1.18 -10.98
N GLY A 45 11.71 0.45 -10.63
CA GLY A 45 10.33 0.96 -10.57
C GLY A 45 9.52 0.61 -11.81
N VAL A 46 8.20 0.80 -11.70
CA VAL A 46 7.28 0.74 -12.85
C VAL A 46 6.98 2.17 -13.25
N ASP A 47 7.45 2.59 -14.42
CA ASP A 47 7.24 3.93 -14.96
C ASP A 47 6.44 3.81 -16.25
N PHE A 48 5.13 4.03 -16.13
CA PHE A 48 4.24 4.09 -17.28
C PHE A 48 3.96 5.54 -17.58
N ASP A 49 4.67 6.08 -18.55
CA ASP A 49 4.50 7.46 -18.96
C ASP A 49 3.15 7.63 -19.67
N ARG A 50 2.43 8.67 -19.25
CA ARG A 50 1.09 9.01 -19.72
C ARG A 50 1.11 9.55 -21.16
N GLU A 51 2.20 10.20 -21.57
CA GLU A 51 2.32 10.78 -22.90
C GLU A 51 2.59 9.70 -23.97
N THR A 52 3.35 8.66 -23.62
CA THR A 52 3.61 7.49 -24.49
C THR A 52 2.46 6.49 -24.56
N SER A 53 1.39 6.71 -23.79
CA SER A 53 0.25 5.80 -23.68
C SER A 53 -1.10 6.42 -24.07
N ASP A 54 -1.07 7.59 -24.72
CA ASP A 54 -2.29 8.26 -25.12
C ASP A 54 -2.96 7.53 -26.30
N GLY A 55 -4.08 6.86 -26.02
CA GLY A 55 -4.87 6.11 -27.00
C GLY A 55 -5.30 4.71 -26.54
N PRO A 56 -6.15 4.01 -27.32
CA PRO A 56 -6.73 2.72 -26.92
C PRO A 56 -5.69 1.64 -26.61
N ALA A 57 -4.61 1.57 -27.39
CA ALA A 57 -3.52 0.62 -27.18
C ALA A 57 -2.76 0.86 -25.87
N GLY A 58 -2.52 2.13 -25.51
CA GLY A 58 -1.87 2.49 -24.25
C GLY A 58 -2.75 2.21 -23.05
N LEU A 59 -4.06 2.46 -23.13
CA LEU A 59 -5.02 2.06 -22.10
C LEU A 59 -5.02 0.54 -21.86
N ILE A 60 -4.99 -0.26 -22.93
CA ILE A 60 -4.93 -1.73 -22.83
C ILE A 60 -3.61 -2.18 -22.18
N ALA A 61 -2.48 -1.63 -22.60
CA ALA A 61 -1.17 -1.94 -22.02
C ALA A 61 -1.14 -1.59 -20.52
N PHE A 62 -1.67 -0.42 -20.14
CA PHE A 62 -1.81 0.01 -18.75
C PHE A 62 -2.69 -0.94 -17.94
N ALA A 63 -3.88 -1.28 -18.45
CA ALA A 63 -4.81 -2.17 -17.76
C ALA A 63 -4.21 -3.57 -17.57
N ALA A 64 -3.56 -4.11 -18.61
CA ALA A 64 -2.88 -5.40 -18.54
C ALA A 64 -1.76 -5.39 -17.48
N MET A 65 -0.97 -4.32 -17.40
CA MET A 65 0.04 -4.17 -16.36
C MET A 65 -0.57 -4.02 -14.97
N ALA A 66 -1.61 -3.19 -14.80
CA ALA A 66 -2.29 -3.04 -13.51
C ALA A 66 -2.85 -4.37 -13.00
N VAL A 67 -3.47 -5.16 -13.88
CA VAL A 67 -3.97 -6.50 -13.55
C VAL A 67 -2.81 -7.45 -13.24
N GLY A 68 -1.76 -7.49 -14.05
CA GLY A 68 -0.58 -8.34 -13.79
C GLY A 68 0.10 -8.01 -12.46
N LEU A 69 0.24 -6.73 -12.14
CA LEU A 69 0.77 -6.25 -10.87
C LEU A 69 -0.14 -6.61 -9.70
N SER A 70 -1.46 -6.54 -9.87
CA SER A 70 -2.42 -6.93 -8.82
C SER A 70 -2.32 -8.42 -8.44
N GLN A 71 -1.84 -9.26 -9.35
CA GLN A 71 -1.63 -10.69 -9.10
C GLN A 71 -0.29 -10.98 -8.43
N SER A 72 0.60 -10.00 -8.31
CA SER A 72 1.91 -10.19 -7.70
C SER A 72 1.81 -10.32 -6.17
N PRO A 73 2.27 -11.44 -5.58
CA PRO A 73 2.26 -11.61 -4.12
C PRO A 73 3.23 -10.66 -3.40
N ARG A 74 4.15 -10.03 -4.14
CA ARG A 74 5.10 -9.04 -3.62
C ARG A 74 4.48 -7.66 -3.43
N LEU A 75 3.37 -7.37 -4.12
CA LEU A 75 2.65 -6.12 -3.94
C LEU A 75 1.55 -6.30 -2.92
N ARG A 76 1.55 -5.41 -1.93
CA ARG A 76 0.41 -5.26 -1.05
C ARG A 76 -0.59 -4.38 -1.78
N LEU A 77 -1.61 -5.02 -2.33
CA LEU A 77 -2.77 -4.32 -2.85
C LEU A 77 -3.43 -3.55 -1.71
N ALA A 78 -3.73 -2.27 -1.93
CA ALA A 78 -4.49 -1.45 -1.00
C ALA A 78 -5.98 -1.81 -1.05
N ARG A 79 -6.30 -3.04 -0.64
CA ARG A 79 -7.63 -3.64 -0.77
C ARG A 79 -8.69 -2.82 -0.04
N GLU A 80 -8.33 -2.26 1.10
CA GLU A 80 -9.27 -1.51 1.94
C GLU A 80 -9.54 -0.12 1.39
N ARG A 81 -8.57 0.50 0.71
CA ARG A 81 -8.82 1.73 -0.07
C ARG A 81 -9.80 1.50 -1.21
N VAL A 82 -9.63 0.42 -1.97
CA VAL A 82 -10.54 0.07 -3.08
C VAL A 82 -11.96 -0.15 -2.54
N ARG A 83 -12.08 -0.90 -1.44
CA ARG A 83 -13.36 -1.15 -0.77
C ARG A 83 -14.01 0.14 -0.27
N LEU A 84 -13.24 1.04 0.35
CA LEU A 84 -13.74 2.34 0.80
C LEU A 84 -14.29 3.16 -0.39
N ASN A 85 -13.54 3.26 -1.49
CA ASN A 85 -13.99 3.99 -2.68
C ASN A 85 -15.29 3.42 -3.24
N LEU A 86 -15.43 2.09 -3.29
CA LEU A 86 -16.67 1.45 -3.74
C LEU A 86 -17.85 1.77 -2.83
N ILE A 87 -17.65 1.76 -1.50
CA ILE A 87 -18.71 2.11 -0.53
C ILE A 87 -19.15 3.58 -0.71
N LYS A 88 -18.20 4.49 -0.93
CA LYS A 88 -18.50 5.90 -1.20
C LYS A 88 -19.37 6.07 -2.45
N GLU A 89 -19.00 5.41 -3.55
CA GLU A 89 -19.74 5.47 -4.81
C GLU A 89 -21.15 4.88 -4.70
N ILE A 90 -21.31 3.76 -3.98
CA ILE A 90 -22.62 3.16 -3.72
C ILE A 90 -23.50 4.13 -2.95
N ARG A 91 -23.00 4.68 -1.83
CA ARG A 91 -23.75 5.63 -1.00
C ARG A 91 -24.10 6.91 -1.75
N GLU A 92 -23.19 7.42 -2.56
CA GLU A 92 -23.45 8.58 -3.41
C GLU A 92 -24.54 8.30 -4.45
N SER A 93 -24.48 7.12 -5.08
CA SER A 93 -25.48 6.68 -6.06
C SER A 93 -26.86 6.49 -5.42
N GLU A 94 -26.93 5.87 -4.24
CA GLU A 94 -28.17 5.70 -3.47
C GLU A 94 -28.74 7.05 -3.04
N ALA A 95 -27.91 7.96 -2.54
CA ALA A 95 -28.36 9.29 -2.14
C ALA A 95 -28.93 10.09 -3.32
N LYS A 96 -28.31 9.98 -4.50
CA LYS A 96 -28.84 10.57 -5.74
C LYS A 96 -30.17 9.93 -6.14
N ALA A 97 -30.29 8.61 -6.08
CA ALA A 97 -31.53 7.89 -6.40
C ALA A 97 -32.69 8.28 -5.48
N LEU A 98 -32.41 8.43 -4.18
CA LEU A 98 -33.37 8.83 -3.15
C LEU A 98 -33.59 10.34 -3.07
N ARG A 99 -32.90 11.14 -3.90
CA ARG A 99 -32.96 12.61 -3.91
C ARG A 99 -32.65 13.24 -2.54
N ILE A 100 -31.73 12.63 -1.81
CA ILE A 100 -31.27 13.16 -0.51
C ILE A 100 -30.52 14.48 -0.79
N PRO A 101 -30.87 15.59 -0.11
CA PRO A 101 -30.16 16.86 -0.23
C PRO A 101 -28.68 16.70 0.12
N ASP A 102 -27.78 17.38 -0.59
CA ASP A 102 -26.33 17.24 -0.41
C ASP A 102 -25.87 17.44 1.05
N ARG A 103 -26.51 18.38 1.76
CA ARG A 103 -26.24 18.70 3.17
C ARG A 103 -26.56 17.56 4.17
N GLU A 104 -27.37 16.58 3.75
CA GLU A 104 -27.79 15.43 4.57
C GLU A 104 -27.02 14.16 4.18
N ARG A 105 -26.08 14.25 3.23
CA ARG A 105 -25.27 13.11 2.76
C ARG A 105 -24.04 12.91 3.64
N ALA A 106 -23.97 11.78 4.34
CA ALA A 106 -22.76 11.29 4.98
C ALA A 106 -22.08 10.23 4.09
N THR A 107 -21.38 10.69 3.06
CA THR A 107 -20.67 9.83 2.08
C THR A 107 -19.17 9.77 2.30
N ASP A 108 -18.60 10.67 3.12
CA ASP A 108 -17.17 10.70 3.39
C ASP A 108 -16.88 10.92 4.88
N VAL A 109 -15.72 10.41 5.30
CA VAL A 109 -15.10 10.62 6.60
C VAL A 109 -13.68 11.09 6.33
N SER A 110 -13.28 12.19 6.97
CA SER A 110 -11.95 12.77 6.78
C SER A 110 -10.85 11.89 7.39
N ASP A 111 -9.62 12.07 6.92
CA ASP A 111 -8.45 11.42 7.55
C ASP A 111 -8.26 11.86 9.00
N ALA A 112 -8.56 13.12 9.30
CA ALA A 112 -8.44 13.70 10.63
C ALA A 112 -9.40 13.03 11.63
N GLU A 113 -10.65 12.80 11.23
CA GLU A 113 -11.64 12.08 12.05
C GLU A 113 -11.22 10.62 12.28
N ALA A 114 -10.73 9.95 11.24
CA ALA A 114 -10.25 8.57 11.37
C ALA A 114 -9.05 8.47 12.33
N LEU A 115 -8.11 9.41 12.25
CA LEU A 115 -6.96 9.48 13.16
C LEU A 115 -7.39 9.80 14.60
N ALA A 116 -8.30 10.76 14.78
CA ALA A 116 -8.82 11.10 16.10
C ALA A 116 -9.53 9.90 16.76
N PHE A 117 -10.30 9.14 15.98
CA PHE A 117 -10.94 7.93 16.45
C PHE A 117 -9.93 6.83 16.86
N LEU A 118 -8.84 6.66 16.09
CA LEU A 118 -7.76 5.76 16.48
C LEU A 118 -7.05 6.19 17.77
N GLU A 119 -6.82 7.49 17.96
CA GLU A 119 -6.28 8.05 19.20
C GLU A 119 -7.22 7.78 20.40
N GLN A 120 -8.54 7.87 20.20
CA GLN A 120 -9.53 7.49 21.23
C GLN A 120 -9.48 5.99 21.58
N LEU A 121 -9.32 5.12 20.57
CA LEU A 121 -9.37 3.67 20.76
C LEU A 121 -8.10 3.09 21.40
N TYR A 122 -6.94 3.60 21.03
CA TYR A 122 -5.64 3.02 21.37
C TYR A 122 -4.76 3.95 22.24
N GLY A 123 -5.19 5.18 22.46
CA GLY A 123 -4.52 6.16 23.29
C GLY A 123 -3.88 7.30 22.49
N PRO A 124 -3.45 8.36 23.20
CA PRO A 124 -2.83 9.52 22.57
C PRO A 124 -1.54 9.10 21.86
N HIS A 125 -1.28 9.70 20.70
CA HIS A 125 -0.11 9.44 19.85
C HIS A 125 -0.09 8.06 19.16
N TYR A 126 -1.24 7.59 18.66
CA TYR A 126 -1.25 6.43 17.76
C TYR A 126 -0.24 6.63 16.60
N PRO A 127 0.61 5.65 16.26
CA PRO A 127 1.86 5.88 15.54
C PRO A 127 1.71 6.16 14.03
N LEU A 128 0.51 6.44 13.54
CA LEU A 128 0.28 6.73 12.12
C LEU A 128 0.70 8.16 11.78
N PRO A 129 1.44 8.38 10.67
CA PRO A 129 1.72 9.72 10.16
C PRO A 129 0.42 10.51 9.89
N ARG A 130 0.42 11.79 10.28
CA ARG A 130 -0.73 12.68 10.02
C ARG A 130 -0.82 13.06 8.55
N ASP A 131 0.32 13.32 7.92
CA ASP A 131 0.41 13.57 6.48
C ASP A 131 0.15 12.27 5.69
N PRO A 132 -0.85 12.24 4.79
CA PRO A 132 -1.09 11.10 3.92
C PRO A 132 0.09 10.71 3.04
N ASP A 133 0.92 11.66 2.61
CA ASP A 133 2.03 11.40 1.68
C ASP A 133 3.22 10.69 2.35
N GLU A 134 3.29 10.74 3.69
CA GLU A 134 4.28 10.03 4.48
C GLU A 134 3.89 8.58 4.78
N ARG A 135 2.64 8.20 4.49
CA ARG A 135 2.10 6.89 4.87
C ARG A 135 2.53 5.79 3.92
N ALA A 136 2.86 4.63 4.49
CA ALA A 136 3.00 3.39 3.75
C ALA A 136 1.63 2.86 3.29
N VAL A 137 1.63 2.00 2.29
CA VAL A 137 0.40 1.41 1.72
C VAL A 137 -0.51 0.78 2.78
N TRP A 138 0.07 0.07 3.75
CA TRP A 138 -0.68 -0.59 4.82
C TRP A 138 -1.24 0.40 5.86
N GLU A 139 -0.59 1.55 6.05
CA GLU A 139 -1.06 2.64 6.91
C GLU A 139 -2.30 3.29 6.30
N HIS A 140 -2.33 3.44 4.97
CA HIS A 140 -3.55 3.85 4.29
C HIS A 140 -4.68 2.83 4.40
N ASP A 141 -4.39 1.52 4.40
CA ASP A 141 -5.42 0.50 4.60
C ASP A 141 -6.03 0.56 6.00
N ILE A 142 -5.24 0.85 7.04
CA ILE A 142 -5.76 1.06 8.40
C ILE A 142 -6.73 2.26 8.43
N ILE A 143 -6.33 3.39 7.85
CA ILE A 143 -7.21 4.57 7.75
C ILE A 143 -8.48 4.24 6.96
N ALA A 144 -8.36 3.48 5.87
CA ALA A 144 -9.51 3.09 5.07
C ALA A 144 -10.49 2.19 5.85
N ILE A 145 -9.99 1.23 6.63
CA ILE A 145 -10.82 0.39 7.53
C ILE A 145 -11.58 1.27 8.52
N VAL A 146 -10.90 2.22 9.16
CA VAL A 146 -11.52 3.11 10.15
C VAL A 146 -12.58 3.99 9.52
N LYS A 147 -12.32 4.55 8.34
CA LYS A 147 -13.32 5.35 7.61
C LYS A 147 -14.54 4.53 7.23
N GLN A 148 -14.35 3.29 6.75
CA GLN A 148 -15.47 2.39 6.48
C GLN A 148 -16.30 2.16 7.75
N HIS A 149 -15.64 1.89 8.88
CA HIS A 149 -16.32 1.72 10.16
C HIS A 149 -17.12 2.97 10.55
N LEU A 150 -16.52 4.15 10.45
CA LEU A 150 -17.18 5.42 10.82
C LEU A 150 -18.33 5.82 9.88
N LEU A 151 -18.31 5.35 8.62
CA LEU A 151 -19.44 5.51 7.72
C LEU A 151 -20.62 4.62 8.12
N GLU A 152 -20.37 3.43 8.67
CA GLU A 152 -21.39 2.46 9.06
C GLU A 152 -21.89 2.69 10.50
N PHE A 153 -21.00 3.11 11.39
CA PHE A 153 -21.24 3.25 12.83
C PHE A 153 -20.70 4.59 13.32
N PRO A 154 -21.54 5.43 13.98
CA PRO A 154 -21.05 6.65 14.62
C PRO A 154 -19.93 6.36 15.63
N ALA A 155 -18.97 7.28 15.75
CA ALA A 155 -17.86 7.14 16.70
C ALA A 155 -18.36 6.90 18.14
N ASP A 156 -19.39 7.64 18.54
CA ASP A 156 -20.01 7.56 19.88
C ASP A 156 -20.76 6.25 20.11
N ALA A 157 -21.23 5.61 19.05
CA ALA A 157 -21.86 4.29 19.13
C ALA A 157 -20.82 3.17 19.29
N THR A 158 -19.51 3.48 19.14
CA THR A 158 -18.38 2.54 19.23
C THR A 158 -17.81 2.35 20.67
N THR A 159 -18.53 2.80 21.72
CA THR A 159 -18.11 2.71 23.13
C THR A 159 -18.99 1.88 24.11
N ASP A 160 -20.18 1.38 23.75
CA ASP A 160 -21.14 0.68 24.65
C ASP A 160 -21.04 -0.88 24.67
N ALA A 161 -21.91 -1.60 25.41
CA ALA A 161 -21.78 -3.06 25.58
C ALA A 161 -22.07 -3.89 24.30
N THR A 162 -23.06 -3.49 23.48
CA THR A 162 -23.31 -4.02 22.11
C THR A 162 -22.13 -3.76 21.16
N THR A 163 -21.22 -2.92 21.64
CA THR A 163 -20.14 -2.32 20.88
C THR A 163 -18.79 -2.97 21.12
N VAL A 164 -18.67 -3.81 22.15
CA VAL A 164 -17.48 -4.63 22.37
C VAL A 164 -17.23 -5.55 21.17
N GLU A 165 -18.29 -6.11 20.58
CA GLU A 165 -18.20 -6.94 19.38
C GLU A 165 -17.75 -6.13 18.15
N GLN A 166 -18.32 -4.94 17.96
CA GLN A 166 -17.96 -4.04 16.85
C GLN A 166 -16.51 -3.56 16.96
N ARG A 167 -16.11 -3.12 18.15
CA ARG A 167 -14.73 -2.74 18.45
C ARG A 167 -13.78 -3.89 18.23
N ARG A 168 -14.15 -5.10 18.65
CA ARG A 168 -13.35 -6.31 18.43
C ARG A 168 -13.20 -6.63 16.94
N ALA A 169 -14.29 -6.55 16.17
CA ALA A 169 -14.25 -6.78 14.73
C ALA A 169 -13.36 -5.75 14.01
N LEU A 170 -13.43 -4.48 14.41
CA LEU A 170 -12.53 -3.43 13.91
C LEU A 170 -11.07 -3.73 14.27
N ASP A 171 -10.79 -4.05 15.53
CA ASP A 171 -9.45 -4.35 16.03
C ASP A 171 -8.86 -5.59 15.34
N ASP A 172 -9.66 -6.63 15.10
CA ASP A 172 -9.26 -7.83 14.37
C ASP A 172 -8.87 -7.50 12.92
N ARG A 173 -9.64 -6.66 12.21
CA ARG A 173 -9.29 -6.19 10.85
C ARG A 173 -8.00 -5.37 10.82
N ILE A 174 -7.82 -4.46 11.78
CA ILE A 174 -6.59 -3.67 11.89
C ILE A 174 -5.39 -4.59 12.16
N LYS A 175 -5.54 -5.56 13.07
CA LYS A 175 -4.51 -6.56 13.37
C LYS A 175 -4.19 -7.45 12.17
N ASP A 176 -5.15 -7.76 11.30
CA ASP A 176 -4.89 -8.50 10.06
C ASP A 176 -3.96 -7.73 9.12
N VAL A 177 -4.22 -6.43 8.93
CA VAL A 177 -3.35 -5.56 8.13
C VAL A 177 -1.95 -5.48 8.72
N LEU A 178 -1.86 -5.33 10.05
CA LEU A 178 -0.59 -5.28 10.79
C LEU A 178 0.17 -6.62 10.74
N ARG A 179 -0.51 -7.76 10.89
CA ARG A 179 0.09 -9.10 10.77
C ARG A 179 0.64 -9.34 9.37
N ALA A 180 -0.14 -9.00 8.35
CA ALA A 180 0.32 -9.05 6.97
C ALA A 180 1.51 -8.08 6.75
N ALA A 181 1.64 -7.01 7.55
CA ALA A 181 2.71 -6.02 7.44
C ALA A 181 3.99 -6.46 8.13
N ALA A 182 3.86 -7.14 9.26
CA ALA A 182 4.97 -7.78 9.95
C ALA A 182 5.58 -8.93 9.12
N GLY A 183 4.78 -9.58 8.27
CA GLY A 183 5.25 -10.58 7.30
C GLY A 183 6.08 -10.02 6.15
N THR A 184 6.08 -8.70 5.94
CA THR A 184 6.98 -8.00 5.01
C THR A 184 8.22 -7.48 5.74
N PRO A 185 9.43 -7.55 5.17
CA PRO A 185 10.64 -7.07 5.83
C PRO A 185 10.45 -5.62 6.30
N GLN A 186 10.45 -5.41 7.62
CA GLN A 186 10.37 -4.07 8.18
C GLN A 186 11.58 -3.24 7.73
N ARG A 187 11.33 -1.95 7.53
CA ARG A 187 12.35 -0.94 7.22
C ARG A 187 13.32 -0.87 8.40
N THR A 188 14.38 -1.66 8.38
CA THR A 188 15.48 -1.51 9.33
C THR A 188 16.07 -0.11 9.08
N PRO A 189 16.15 0.78 10.08
CA PRO A 189 16.86 2.04 9.91
C PRO A 189 18.29 1.73 9.41
N PRO A 190 18.82 2.52 8.45
CA PRO A 190 20.15 2.29 7.93
C PRO A 190 21.12 2.21 9.12
N PRO A 191 21.98 1.18 9.19
CA PRO A 191 22.96 1.08 10.25
C PRO A 191 23.78 2.38 10.28
N PRO A 192 24.01 2.98 11.47
CA PRO A 192 24.71 4.24 11.56
C PRO A 192 26.05 4.14 10.84
N ASP A 193 26.37 5.13 10.01
CA ASP A 193 27.61 5.13 9.25
C ASP A 193 28.82 5.08 10.20
N ARG A 194 29.56 3.96 10.17
CA ARG A 194 30.75 3.72 10.99
C ARG A 194 32.03 4.05 10.25
N SER A 195 31.96 4.70 9.07
CA SER A 195 33.11 5.12 8.27
C SER A 195 34.15 5.92 9.06
N ASN A 196 33.74 6.62 10.11
CA ASN A 196 34.63 7.43 10.97
C ASN A 196 34.97 6.80 12.34
N VAL A 197 34.51 5.57 12.65
CA VAL A 197 34.78 4.94 13.95
C VAL A 197 36.06 4.10 13.87
N VAL A 198 37.21 4.74 14.11
CA VAL A 198 38.48 4.03 14.32
C VAL A 198 38.42 3.26 15.65
N ARG A 199 38.11 1.97 15.57
CA ARG A 199 38.22 1.05 16.72
C ARG A 199 39.70 0.99 17.15
N LYS A 200 40.06 1.65 18.26
CA LYS A 200 41.29 1.35 19.01
C LYS A 200 41.16 0.00 19.71
N GLN A 201 41.20 -1.10 18.95
CA GLN A 201 41.39 -2.42 19.57
C GLN A 201 42.82 -2.48 20.14
N PRO A 202 43.01 -2.81 21.43
CA PRO A 202 44.34 -3.06 21.95
C PRO A 202 44.95 -4.24 21.19
N LYS A 203 46.12 -4.03 20.57
CA LYS A 203 46.89 -5.10 19.91
C LYS A 203 47.14 -6.21 20.94
N ARG A 204 46.71 -7.44 20.62
CA ARG A 204 47.05 -8.64 21.40
C ARG A 204 48.56 -8.72 21.53
N ALA A 205 49.06 -8.74 22.77
CA ALA A 205 50.47 -8.96 23.05
C ALA A 205 50.89 -10.38 22.61
N PRO A 206 52.08 -10.56 22.03
CA PRO A 206 52.54 -11.86 21.57
C PRO A 206 52.73 -12.82 22.75
N LYS A 207 52.21 -14.04 22.60
CA LYS A 207 52.29 -15.13 23.58
C LYS A 207 53.75 -15.54 23.76
N ARG A 208 54.34 -15.26 24.94
CA ARG A 208 55.71 -15.70 25.29
C ARG A 208 55.83 -17.21 25.14
N LYS A 209 56.72 -17.68 24.26
CA LYS A 209 57.17 -19.08 24.25
C LYS A 209 57.99 -19.32 25.53
N ARG A 210 57.56 -20.27 26.35
CA ARG A 210 58.41 -20.83 27.42
C ARG A 210 59.58 -21.54 26.75
N GLN A 211 60.81 -21.03 26.96
CA GLN A 211 62.01 -21.83 26.78
C GLN A 211 62.09 -22.78 27.98
N GLY A 212 62.19 -24.08 27.70
CA GLY A 212 62.35 -25.10 28.73
C GLY A 212 63.78 -25.14 29.25
N LYS A 213 63.91 -25.16 30.57
CA LYS A 213 64.72 -26.09 31.36
C LYS A 213 64.31 -25.98 32.81
#